data_AF-A0A1I1CKY8-F1
#
_entry.id   AF-A0A1I1CKY8-F1
#
_cell.length_a   1.000
_cell.length_b   1.000
_cell.length_c   1.000
_cell.angle_alpha   90.00
_cell.angle_beta   90.00
_cell.angle_gamma   90.00
#
_symmetry.space_group_name_H-M   'P 1'
#
loop_
_entity.id
_entity.type
_entity.pdbx_description
1 polymer ?
#
loop_
_entity_poly.entity_id
_entity_poly.type
_entity_poly.pdbx_seq_one_letter_code
_entity_poly.pdbx_strand_id
1 'polypeptide(L)'
;MTWIRAVAETASYRRMYTLASEIAASEGATREMRHAARRVVRALKPVIDLPIADAVTLARARKRFAELAKAVASFSPALADMPRASRR
;
A
#
# COMPACT_ATOMS: atom_id res chain seq x y z
N MET A 1 -12.72 -5.17 -8.17
CA MET A 1 -11.29 -5.53 -7.99
C MET A 1 -11.01 -5.56 -6.49
N THR A 2 -10.46 -6.63 -5.93
CA THR A 2 -10.19 -6.72 -4.48
C THR A 2 -8.93 -5.95 -4.11
N TRP A 3 -8.91 -5.26 -2.95
CA TRP A 3 -7.75 -4.48 -2.51
C TRP A 3 -6.47 -5.31 -2.37
N ILE A 4 -6.57 -6.60 -2.05
CA ILE A 4 -5.41 -7.52 -2.03
C ILE A 4 -4.71 -7.56 -3.39
N ARG A 5 -5.49 -7.75 -4.47
CA ARG A 5 -4.96 -7.81 -5.83
C ARG A 5 -4.36 -6.47 -6.25
N ALA A 6 -5.02 -5.37 -5.90
CA ALA A 6 -4.52 -4.03 -6.17
C ALA A 6 -3.17 -3.75 -5.46
N VAL A 7 -3.02 -4.21 -4.21
CA VAL A 7 -1.76 -4.09 -3.47
C VAL A 7 -0.64 -4.90 -4.13
N ALA A 8 -0.93 -6.13 -4.57
CA ALA A 8 0.06 -7.02 -5.21
C ALA A 8 0.53 -6.52 -6.59
N GLU A 9 -0.37 -5.92 -7.39
CA GLU A 9 -0.08 -5.42 -8.73
C GLU A 9 0.55 -4.00 -8.72
N THR A 10 0.69 -3.39 -7.54
CA THR A 10 1.22 -2.03 -7.42
C THR A 10 2.75 -2.00 -7.55
N ALA A 11 3.22 -1.62 -8.74
CA ALA A 11 4.65 -1.49 -9.05
C ALA A 11 5.21 -0.06 -8.96
N SER A 12 4.35 0.98 -8.89
CA SER A 12 4.77 2.38 -8.92
C SER A 12 4.31 3.18 -7.69
N TYR A 13 5.10 4.18 -7.30
CA TYR A 13 4.78 5.06 -6.18
C TYR A 13 3.48 5.85 -6.38
N ARG A 14 3.15 6.21 -7.63
CA ARG A 14 1.85 6.82 -7.98
C ARG A 14 0.69 5.87 -7.72
N ARG A 15 0.78 4.61 -8.15
CA ARG A 15 -0.24 3.61 -7.83
C ARG A 15 -0.35 3.36 -6.33
N MET A 16 0.78 3.32 -5.60
CA MET A 16 0.77 3.20 -4.13
C MET A 16 0.00 4.35 -3.48
N TYR A 17 0.23 5.59 -3.94
CA TYR A 17 -0.44 6.77 -3.42
C TYR A 17 -1.94 6.76 -3.70
N THR A 18 -2.34 6.47 -4.94
CA THR A 18 -3.75 6.37 -5.33
C THR A 18 -4.48 5.30 -4.52
N LEU A 19 -3.96 4.07 -4.49
CA LEU A 19 -4.57 2.97 -3.76
C LEU A 19 -4.65 3.25 -2.25
N ALA A 20 -3.61 3.82 -1.66
CA ALA A 20 -3.65 4.20 -0.25
C ALA A 20 -4.65 5.33 0.02
N SER A 21 -4.84 6.26 -0.92
CA SER A 21 -5.85 7.32 -0.78
C SER A 21 -7.27 6.74 -0.81
N GLU A 22 -7.53 5.80 -1.74
CA GLU A 22 -8.81 5.08 -1.83
C GLU A 22 -9.10 4.29 -0.55
N ILE A 23 -8.15 3.49 -0.06
CA ILE A 23 -8.33 2.71 1.18
C ILE A 23 -8.52 3.63 2.39
N ALA A 24 -7.81 4.77 2.46
CA ALA A 24 -7.94 5.71 3.57
C ALA A 24 -9.31 6.40 3.63
N ALA A 25 -9.94 6.60 2.47
CA ALA A 25 -11.25 7.23 2.33
C ALA A 25 -12.42 6.23 2.39
N SER A 26 -12.16 4.94 2.19
CA SER A 26 -13.21 3.93 2.12
C SER A 26 -13.84 3.61 3.48
N GLU A 27 -15.17 3.62 3.53
CA GLU A 27 -15.96 3.18 4.68
C GLU A 27 -15.83 1.67 4.92
N GLY A 28 -15.72 0.88 3.84
CA GLY A 28 -15.51 -0.58 3.90
C GLY A 28 -14.12 -1.04 4.37
N ALA A 29 -13.20 -0.12 4.68
CA ALA A 29 -11.90 -0.44 5.24
C ALA A 29 -11.97 -0.52 6.78
N THR A 30 -11.16 -1.37 7.40
CA THR A 30 -11.04 -1.34 8.87
C THR A 30 -10.31 -0.08 9.32
N ARG A 31 -10.44 0.24 10.62
CA ARG A 31 -9.67 1.34 11.23
C ARG A 31 -8.17 1.17 11.02
N GLU A 32 -7.66 -0.06 11.10
CA GLU A 32 -6.25 -0.39 10.92
C GLU A 32 -5.80 -0.19 9.47
N MET A 33 -6.60 -0.65 8.50
CA MET A 33 -6.31 -0.44 7.08
C MET A 33 -6.29 1.05 6.74
N ARG A 34 -7.30 1.82 7.19
CA ARG A 34 -7.32 3.27 7.01
C ARG A 34 -6.11 3.94 7.66
N HIS A 35 -5.73 3.51 8.86
CA HIS A 35 -4.56 4.05 9.54
C HIS A 35 -3.27 3.78 8.76
N ALA A 36 -3.03 2.54 8.35
CA ALA A 36 -1.86 2.17 7.55
C ALA A 36 -1.83 2.93 6.20
N ALA A 37 -2.98 3.06 5.54
CA ALA A 37 -3.11 3.77 4.28
C ALA A 37 -2.77 5.27 4.42
N ARG A 38 -3.26 5.94 5.47
CA ARG A 38 -2.90 7.34 5.76
C ARG A 38 -1.39 7.55 5.94
N ARG A 39 -0.66 6.56 6.48
CA ARG A 39 0.80 6.66 6.62
C ARG A 39 1.51 6.62 5.27
N VAL A 40 1.02 5.82 4.32
CA VAL A 40 1.51 5.79 2.94
C VAL A 40 1.26 7.13 2.27
N VAL A 41 0.02 7.63 2.34
CA VAL A 41 -0.37 8.94 1.75
C VAL A 41 0.53 10.05 2.29
N ARG A 42 0.74 10.12 3.61
CA ARG A 42 1.61 11.14 4.23
C ARG A 42 3.08 11.04 3.78
N ALA A 43 3.58 9.83 3.57
CA ALA A 43 4.97 9.63 3.13
C ALA A 43 5.19 10.04 1.68
N LEU A 44 4.18 9.87 0.81
CA LEU A 44 4.29 10.13 -0.62
C LEU A 44 3.82 11.53 -1.03
N LYS A 45 2.86 12.13 -0.31
CA LYS A 45 2.33 13.47 -0.60
C LYS A 45 3.40 14.53 -0.93
N PRO A 46 4.52 14.67 -0.18
CA PRO A 46 5.49 15.73 -0.48
C PRO A 46 6.33 15.46 -1.74
N VAL A 47 6.35 14.24 -2.27
CA VAL A 47 7.27 13.83 -3.34
C VAL A 47 6.59 13.29 -4.59
N ILE A 48 5.26 13.12 -4.58
CA ILE A 48 4.56 12.36 -5.64
C ILE A 48 4.54 13.06 -7.00
N ASP A 49 4.55 14.39 -6.97
CA ASP A 49 4.55 15.25 -8.16
C ASP A 49 5.95 15.76 -8.52
N LEU A 50 6.96 15.42 -7.72
CA LEU A 50 8.34 15.81 -8.01
C LEU A 50 8.91 14.94 -9.13
N PRO A 51 9.63 15.54 -10.11
CA PRO A 51 10.28 14.78 -11.18
C PRO A 51 11.39 13.87 -10.63
N ILE A 52 12.05 14.28 -9.55
CA ILE A 52 13.06 13.51 -8.83
C ILE A 52 12.72 13.63 -7.34
N ALA A 53 12.51 12.49 -6.69
CA ALA A 53 12.17 12.39 -5.30
C ALA A 53 13.34 11.85 -4.48
N ASP A 54 13.42 12.28 -3.22
CA ASP A 54 14.41 11.79 -2.26
C ASP A 54 14.30 10.28 -2.03
N ALA A 55 15.43 9.57 -2.16
CA ALA A 55 15.49 8.12 -2.07
C ALA A 55 15.08 7.59 -0.68
N VAL A 56 15.39 8.33 0.39
CA VAL A 56 15.02 7.97 1.77
C VAL A 56 13.51 8.03 1.94
N THR A 57 12.87 9.05 1.38
CA THR A 57 11.42 9.23 1.37
C THR A 57 10.72 8.10 0.59
N LEU A 58 11.25 7.75 -0.58
CA LEU A 58 10.76 6.63 -1.38
C LEU A 58 10.94 5.27 -0.68
N ALA A 59 12.04 5.05 0.03
CA ALA A 59 12.26 3.84 0.83
C ALA A 59 11.28 3.77 2.01
N ARG A 60 11.05 4.90 2.70
CA ARG A 60 10.07 5.01 3.78
C ARG A 60 8.64 4.73 3.27
N ALA A 61 8.26 5.29 2.13
CA ALA A 61 6.97 5.04 1.50
C ALA A 61 6.77 3.55 1.20
N ARG A 62 7.78 2.89 0.62
CA ARG A 62 7.79 1.44 0.38
C ARG A 62 7.56 0.64 1.66
N LYS A 63 8.28 0.99 2.75
CA LYS A 63 8.10 0.33 4.06
C LYS A 63 6.66 0.48 4.58
N ARG A 64 6.08 1.69 4.49
CA ARG A 64 4.68 1.94 4.89
C ARG A 64 3.69 1.16 4.02
N PHE A 65 3.96 1.05 2.73
CA PHE A 65 3.10 0.29 1.82
C PHE A 65 3.11 -1.20 2.14
N ALA A 66 4.26 -1.76 2.53
CA ALA A 66 4.33 -3.14 3.02
C ALA A 66 3.54 -3.36 4.33
N GLU A 67 3.50 -2.36 5.23
CA GLU A 67 2.64 -2.40 6.43
C GLU A 67 1.14 -2.40 6.05
N LEU A 68 0.74 -1.56 5.09
CA LEU A 68 -0.62 -1.55 4.54
C LEU A 68 -0.98 -2.90 3.90
N ALA A 69 -0.08 -3.50 3.13
CA ALA A 69 -0.29 -4.81 2.51
C ALA A 69 -0.60 -5.89 3.54
N LYS A 70 0.11 -5.89 4.67
CA LYS A 70 -0.16 -6.82 5.78
C LYS A 70 -1.54 -6.59 6.39
N ALA A 71 -1.91 -5.33 6.66
CA ALA A 71 -3.23 -5.01 7.20
C ALA A 71 -4.38 -5.43 6.27
N VAL A 72 -4.20 -5.26 4.95
CA VAL A 72 -5.16 -5.70 3.93
C VAL A 72 -5.26 -7.23 3.88
N ALA A 73 -4.13 -7.94 3.97
CA ALA A 73 -4.11 -9.41 4.00
C ALA A 73 -4.77 -9.98 5.26
N SER A 74 -4.56 -9.36 6.43
CA SER A 74 -5.19 -9.77 7.68
C SER A 74 -6.71 -9.59 7.69
N PHE A 75 -7.24 -8.62 6.93
CA PHE A 75 -8.68 -8.38 6.83
C PHE A 75 -9.40 -9.38 5.92
N SER A 76 -8.68 -10.06 5.03
CA SER A 76 -9.26 -11.09 4.15
C SER A 76 -8.46 -12.38 4.33
N PRO A 77 -8.85 -13.24 5.29
CA PRO A 77 -8.10 -14.44 5.66
C PRO A 77 -8.05 -15.52 4.56
N ALA A 78 -8.70 -15.34 3.41
CA ALA A 78 -8.78 -16.32 2.33
C ALA A 78 -7.43 -16.62 1.62
N LEU A 79 -6.33 -15.95 1.98
CA LEU A 79 -5.06 -16.02 1.26
C LEU A 79 -3.81 -16.07 2.16
N ALA A 80 -3.95 -16.25 3.48
CA ALA A 80 -2.80 -16.50 4.37
C ALA A 80 -2.05 -17.81 4.03
N ASP A 81 -2.63 -18.66 3.17
CA ASP A 81 -2.16 -20.00 2.80
C ASP A 81 -1.55 -20.10 1.39
N MET A 82 -1.34 -18.98 0.66
CA MET A 82 -0.69 -19.07 -0.66
C MET A 82 0.84 -19.15 -0.54
N PRO A 83 1.47 -20.19 -1.13
CA PRO A 83 2.91 -20.34 -1.10
C PRO A 83 3.57 -19.21 -1.88
N ARG A 84 4.67 -18.68 -1.32
CA ARG A 84 5.52 -17.67 -1.95
C ARG A 84 6.04 -18.24 -3.29
N ALA A 85 5.42 -17.85 -4.39
CA ALA A 85 5.81 -18.32 -5.71
C ALA A 85 7.27 -17.92 -5.98
N SER A 86 8.05 -18.95 -6.29
CA SER A 86 9.49 -18.95 -6.53
C SER A 86 9.97 -17.86 -7.47
N ARG A 87 11.14 -17.29 -7.12
CA ARG A 87 12.04 -16.69 -8.10
C ARG A 87 12.32 -17.72 -9.20
N ARG A 88 12.10 -17.32 -10.45
CA ARG A 88 12.88 -17.79 -11.59
C ARG A 88 13.56 -16.57 -12.19
#